data_AF-A0A5C7Q488-F1
#
_entry.id   AF-A0A5C7Q488-F1
#
_cell.length_a   1.000
_cell.length_b   1.000
_cell.length_c   1.000
_cell.angle_alpha   90.00
_cell.angle_beta   90.00
_cell.angle_gamma   90.00
#
_symmetry.space_group_name_H-M   'P 1'
#
loop_
_entity.id
_entity.type
_entity.pdbx_description
1 polymer ?
#
loop_
_entity_poly.entity_id
_entity_poly.type
_entity_poly.pdbx_seq_one_letter_code
_entity_poly.pdbx_strand_id
1 'polypeptide(L)'
;MTEAKHTPGPWEILGPGKPTSDAPEGGDFAITDSNKDIIAETFFRVSAVKSRPSEANARLIAAAPELLEALYWYEGMAKEMGKAAIRMDQKRILELMREIAVDYGKKASSAIAKATKGQL
;
A
#
# COMPACT_ATOMS: atom_id res chain seq x y z
N MET A 1 -14.04 -14.08 9.79
CA MET A 1 -13.03 -13.50 8.89
C MET A 1 -13.74 -12.40 8.12
N THR A 2 -13.32 -11.15 8.23
CA THR A 2 -13.90 -10.04 7.45
C THR A 2 -13.33 -10.10 6.04
N GLU A 3 -14.18 -10.02 5.01
CA GLU A 3 -13.72 -10.03 3.62
C GLU A 3 -12.71 -8.90 3.35
N ALA A 4 -11.73 -9.17 2.48
CA ALA A 4 -10.72 -8.20 2.09
C ALA A 4 -11.37 -7.07 1.27
N LYS A 5 -11.32 -5.83 1.76
CA LYS A 5 -11.94 -4.65 1.11
C LYS A 5 -11.41 -4.36 -0.30
N HIS A 6 -10.14 -4.65 -0.56
CA HIS A 6 -9.43 -4.19 -1.76
C HIS A 6 -9.20 -5.27 -2.81
N THR A 7 -9.22 -6.54 -2.40
CA THR A 7 -9.11 -7.70 -3.28
C THR A 7 -10.08 -8.77 -2.81
N PRO A 8 -11.40 -8.50 -2.80
CA PRO A 8 -12.38 -9.49 -2.38
C PRO A 8 -12.28 -10.73 -3.27
N GLY A 9 -12.37 -11.91 -2.66
CA GLY A 9 -12.45 -13.17 -3.40
C GLY A 9 -13.83 -13.36 -4.06
N PRO A 10 -14.05 -14.48 -4.75
CA PRO A 10 -13.13 -15.61 -4.90
C PRO A 10 -11.96 -15.30 -5.86
N TRP A 11 -10.81 -15.90 -5.60
CA TRP A 11 -9.62 -15.79 -6.46
C TRP A 11 -9.38 -17.10 -7.20
N GLU A 12 -8.90 -16.98 -8.43
CA GLU A 12 -8.57 -18.12 -9.28
C GLU A 12 -7.11 -18.04 -9.73
N ILE A 13 -6.47 -19.20 -9.82
CA ILE A 13 -5.12 -19.31 -10.38
C ILE A 13 -5.25 -19.43 -11.90
N LEU A 14 -4.54 -18.58 -12.63
CA LEU A 14 -4.41 -18.62 -14.08
C LEU A 14 -2.96 -18.92 -14.46
N GLY A 15 -2.75 -19.95 -15.27
CA GLY A 15 -1.42 -20.29 -15.79
C GLY A 15 -1.16 -21.79 -15.91
N PRO A 16 0.05 -22.18 -16.34
CA PRO A 16 1.12 -21.27 -16.78
C PRO A 16 0.77 -20.55 -18.08
N GLY A 17 1.32 -19.35 -18.27
CA GLY A 17 1.33 -18.66 -19.55
C GLY A 17 1.88 -19.56 -20.65
N LYS A 18 1.39 -19.39 -21.89
CA LYS A 18 1.85 -20.18 -23.04
C LYS A 18 3.35 -19.98 -23.25
N PRO A 19 4.06 -21.00 -23.75
CA PRO A 19 5.45 -20.86 -24.17
C PRO A 19 5.67 -19.67 -25.10
N THR A 20 6.71 -18.91 -24.82
CA THR A 20 7.19 -17.80 -25.66
C THR A 20 8.64 -18.06 -26.06
N SER A 21 9.20 -17.24 -26.96
CA SER A 21 10.61 -17.36 -27.37
C SER A 21 11.59 -17.15 -26.21
N ASP A 22 11.20 -16.40 -25.19
CA ASP A 22 11.98 -16.05 -23.99
C ASP A 22 11.71 -16.98 -22.78
N ALA A 23 10.51 -17.59 -22.72
CA ALA A 23 10.13 -18.62 -21.76
C ALA A 23 9.56 -19.88 -22.49
N PRO A 24 10.43 -20.76 -23.03
CA PRO A 24 10.01 -21.91 -23.85
C PRO A 24 9.22 -22.99 -23.10
N GLU A 25 9.29 -22.97 -21.77
CA GLU A 25 8.51 -23.86 -20.90
C GLU A 25 7.16 -23.25 -20.50
N GLY A 26 6.85 -22.04 -20.99
CA GLY A 26 5.85 -21.17 -20.37
C GLY A 26 6.34 -20.68 -19.01
N GLY A 27 5.43 -20.21 -18.18
CA GLY A 27 5.71 -20.15 -16.74
C GLY A 27 5.12 -18.99 -15.96
N ASP A 28 4.54 -17.98 -16.60
CA ASP A 28 3.92 -16.91 -15.83
C ASP A 28 2.61 -17.40 -15.20
N PHE A 29 2.42 -17.12 -13.91
CA PHE A 29 1.20 -17.46 -13.18
C PHE A 29 0.57 -16.20 -12.65
N ALA A 30 -0.74 -16.08 -12.78
CA ALA A 30 -1.52 -14.97 -12.24
C ALA A 30 -2.55 -15.46 -11.22
N ILE A 31 -2.84 -14.60 -10.25
CA ILE A 31 -4.06 -14.65 -9.45
C ILE A 31 -5.05 -13.69 -10.09
N THR A 32 -6.25 -14.18 -10.39
CA THR A 32 -7.30 -13.42 -11.06
C THR A 32 -8.59 -13.37 -10.24
N ASP A 33 -9.42 -12.36 -10.50
CA ASP A 33 -10.81 -12.34 -10.02
C ASP A 33 -11.72 -13.21 -10.92
N SER A 34 -13.02 -13.21 -10.62
CA SER A 34 -14.02 -13.95 -11.42
C SER A 34 -14.18 -13.45 -12.86
N ASN A 35 -13.74 -12.23 -13.18
CA ASN A 35 -13.75 -11.66 -14.52
C ASN A 35 -12.46 -11.93 -15.30
N LYS A 36 -11.49 -12.64 -14.70
CA LYS A 36 -10.13 -12.88 -15.21
C LYS A 36 -9.24 -11.63 -15.21
N ASP A 37 -9.58 -10.61 -14.44
CA ASP A 37 -8.69 -9.46 -14.23
C ASP A 37 -7.51 -9.87 -13.34
N ILE A 38 -6.29 -9.53 -13.75
CA ILE A 38 -5.06 -9.90 -13.03
C ILE A 38 -4.92 -9.06 -11.76
N ILE A 39 -4.92 -9.73 -10.61
CA ILE A 39 -4.70 -9.14 -9.28
C ILE A 39 -3.20 -9.16 -8.93
N ALA A 40 -2.51 -10.25 -9.25
CA ALA A 40 -1.09 -10.44 -9.03
C ALA A 40 -0.51 -11.40 -10.06
N GLU A 41 0.74 -11.21 -10.47
CA GLU A 41 1.42 -12.06 -11.44
C GLU A 41 2.84 -12.40 -10.97
N THR A 42 3.22 -13.66 -11.18
CA THR A 42 4.55 -14.19 -10.89
C THR A 42 5.20 -14.52 -12.22
N PHE A 43 6.27 -13.81 -12.56
CA PHE A 43 7.00 -14.02 -13.80
C PHE A 43 8.04 -15.12 -13.62
N PHE A 44 8.00 -16.14 -14.48
CA PHE A 44 8.97 -17.23 -14.46
C PHE A 44 10.35 -16.78 -14.94
N ARG A 45 10.38 -15.94 -15.98
CA ARG A 45 11.63 -15.43 -16.53
C ARG A 45 11.49 -13.98 -16.98
N VAL A 46 12.04 -13.08 -16.17
CA VAL A 46 12.32 -11.71 -16.61
C VAL A 46 13.78 -11.66 -17.02
N SER A 47 14.10 -11.32 -18.27
CA SER A 47 15.47 -11.17 -18.78
C SER A 47 16.21 -9.95 -18.20
N ALA A 48 15.94 -9.62 -16.94
CA ALA A 48 16.66 -8.65 -16.14
C ALA A 48 17.85 -9.34 -15.46
N VAL A 49 19.02 -9.26 -16.08
CA VAL A 49 20.32 -9.73 -15.53
C VAL A 49 20.74 -9.04 -14.22
N LYS A 50 19.96 -8.07 -13.73
CA LYS A 50 20.16 -7.40 -12.44
C LYS A 50 18.80 -7.22 -11.77
N SER A 51 18.52 -8.00 -10.72
CA SER A 51 17.42 -7.72 -9.80
C SER A 51 17.82 -6.57 -8.89
N ARG A 52 17.01 -5.51 -8.83
CA ARG A 52 17.14 -4.52 -7.74
C ARG A 52 16.71 -5.20 -6.43
N PRO A 53 17.31 -4.86 -5.28
CA PRO A 53 16.83 -5.31 -3.98
C PRO A 53 15.32 -5.04 -3.85
N SER A 54 14.51 -6.10 -3.81
CA SER A 54 13.04 -6.03 -3.77
C SER A 54 12.50 -5.96 -2.35
N GLU A 55 13.37 -6.07 -1.36
CA GLU A 55 13.06 -6.02 0.07
C GLU A 55 12.45 -4.68 0.46
N ALA A 56 12.83 -3.59 -0.22
CA ALA A 56 12.21 -2.27 -0.02
C ALA A 56 10.74 -2.28 -0.48
N ASN A 57 10.45 -2.87 -1.64
CA ASN A 57 9.08 -3.00 -2.16
C ASN A 57 8.25 -3.92 -1.27
N ALA A 58 8.81 -5.04 -0.82
CA ALA A 58 8.14 -5.95 0.10
C ALA A 58 7.79 -5.28 1.44
N ARG A 59 8.73 -4.49 2.01
CA ARG A 59 8.48 -3.71 3.23
C ARG A 59 7.44 -2.62 3.03
N LEU A 60 7.44 -1.95 1.87
CA LEU A 60 6.43 -0.96 1.51
C LEU A 60 5.03 -1.57 1.41
N ILE A 61 4.90 -2.72 0.72
CA ILE A 61 3.65 -3.48 0.63
C ILE A 61 3.17 -3.89 2.02
N ALA A 62 4.08 -4.40 2.87
CA ALA A 62 3.75 -4.81 4.22
C ALA A 62 3.33 -3.65 5.15
N ALA A 63 3.77 -2.42 4.87
CA ALA A 63 3.38 -1.21 5.61
C ALA A 63 2.21 -0.44 4.96
N ALA A 64 1.74 -0.87 3.77
CA ALA A 64 0.73 -0.15 3.01
C ALA A 64 -0.60 0.05 3.77
N PRO A 65 -1.13 -0.92 4.55
CA PRO A 65 -2.35 -0.71 5.33
C PRO A 65 -2.20 0.42 6.36
N GLU A 66 -1.11 0.43 7.12
CA GLU A 66 -0.86 1.46 8.14
C GLU A 66 -0.57 2.83 7.53
N LEU A 67 0.12 2.87 6.38
CA LEU A 67 0.32 4.11 5.61
C LEU A 67 -1.01 4.68 5.11
N LEU A 68 -1.90 3.82 4.60
CA LEU A 68 -3.23 4.24 4.14
C LEU A 68 -4.09 4.77 5.31
N GLU A 69 -4.09 4.09 6.45
CA GLU A 69 -4.78 4.56 7.65
C GLU A 69 -4.27 5.93 8.12
N ALA A 70 -2.96 6.14 8.12
CA ALA A 70 -2.35 7.41 8.49
C ALA A 70 -2.77 8.55 7.55
N LEU A 71 -2.86 8.27 6.24
CA LEU A 71 -3.32 9.26 5.25
C LEU A 71 -4.79 9.64 5.44
N TYR A 72 -5.69 8.67 5.67
CA TYR A 72 -7.10 8.97 5.93
C TYR A 72 -7.30 9.79 7.21
N TRP A 73 -6.54 9.46 8.26
CA TRP A 73 -6.57 10.24 9.48
C TRP A 73 -6.14 11.69 9.23
N TYR A 74 -5.05 11.90 8.48
CA TYR A 74 -4.55 13.24 8.15
C TYR A 74 -5.55 14.03 7.29
N GLU A 75 -6.14 13.39 6.28
CA GLU A 75 -7.18 13.99 5.45
C GLU A 75 -8.36 14.50 6.30
N GLY A 76 -8.81 13.70 7.27
CA GLY A 76 -9.86 14.08 8.21
C GLY A 76 -9.49 15.33 9.03
N MET A 77 -8.27 15.36 9.58
CA MET A 77 -7.77 16.52 10.33
C MET A 77 -7.65 17.77 9.47
N ALA A 78 -7.16 17.64 8.22
CA ALA A 78 -7.05 18.76 7.29
C ALA A 78 -8.43 19.35 6.94
N LYS A 79 -9.45 18.49 6.75
CA LYS A 79 -10.84 18.94 6.52
C LYS A 79 -11.40 19.70 7.73
N GLU A 80 -11.18 19.20 8.94
CA GLU A 80 -11.61 19.90 10.16
C GLU A 80 -10.87 21.21 10.38
N MET A 81 -9.58 21.26 10.06
CA MET A 81 -8.79 22.50 10.10
C MET A 81 -9.36 23.55 9.15
N GLY A 82 -9.71 23.16 7.92
CA GLY A 82 -10.35 24.05 6.94
C GLY A 82 -11.69 24.61 7.45
N LYS A 83 -12.53 23.77 8.06
CA LYS A 83 -13.80 24.21 8.68
C LYS A 83 -13.56 25.18 9.84
N ALA A 84 -12.60 24.89 10.70
CA ALA A 84 -12.25 25.75 11.84
C ALA A 84 -11.73 27.12 11.35
N ALA A 85 -10.88 27.13 10.32
CA ALA A 85 -10.38 28.36 9.70
C ALA A 85 -11.49 29.23 9.11
N ILE A 86 -12.43 28.63 8.37
CA ILE A 86 -13.60 29.34 7.81
C ILE A 86 -14.44 29.96 8.94
N ARG A 87 -14.58 29.26 10.07
CA ARG A 87 -15.32 29.73 11.25
C ARG A 87 -14.52 30.67 12.15
N MET A 88 -13.25 30.94 11.82
CA MET A 88 -12.30 31.68 12.67
C MET A 88 -12.17 31.10 14.09
N ASP A 89 -12.36 29.78 14.24
CA ASP A 89 -12.24 29.08 15.51
C ASP A 89 -10.76 28.79 15.83
N GLN A 90 -10.08 29.81 16.38
CA GLN A 90 -8.66 29.74 16.72
C GLN A 90 -8.36 28.67 17.78
N LYS A 91 -9.29 28.43 18.71
CA LYS A 91 -9.11 27.39 19.72
C LYS A 91 -9.05 26.01 19.08
N ARG A 92 -10.01 25.70 18.18
CA ARG A 92 -10.02 24.42 17.49
C ARG A 92 -8.82 24.24 16.56
N ILE A 93 -8.37 25.31 15.91
CA ILE A 93 -7.13 25.29 15.09
C ILE A 93 -5.93 24.87 15.95
N LEU A 94 -5.74 25.49 17.12
CA LEU A 94 -4.62 25.17 18.01
C LEU A 94 -4.68 23.75 18.55
N GLU A 95 -5.88 23.26 18.88
CA GLU A 95 -6.09 21.86 19.29
C GLU A 95 -5.71 20.89 18.16
N LEU A 96 -6.21 21.12 16.95
CA LEU A 96 -5.89 20.29 15.78
C LEU A 96 -4.39 20.31 15.45
N MET A 97 -3.73 21.47 15.55
CA MET A 97 -2.28 21.57 15.36
C MET A 97 -1.52 20.70 16.36
N ARG A 98 -1.96 20.67 17.62
CA ARG A 98 -1.37 19.83 18.66
C ARG A 98 -1.62 18.34 18.39
N GLU A 99 -2.84 17.96 18.04
CA GLU A 99 -3.21 16.59 17.68
C GLU A 99 -2.36 16.09 16.48
N ILE A 100 -2.19 16.92 15.45
CA ILE A 100 -1.31 16.65 14.31
C ILE A 100 0.14 16.52 14.76
N ALA A 101 0.68 17.48 15.51
CA ALA A 101 2.10 17.43 15.90
C ALA A 101 2.44 16.21 16.77
N VAL A 102 1.55 15.78 17.66
CA VAL A 102 1.84 14.73 18.66
C VAL A 102 1.43 13.35 18.17
N ASP A 103 0.22 13.17 17.65
CA ASP A 103 -0.34 11.85 17.36
C ASP A 103 -0.03 11.39 15.94
N TYR A 104 -0.09 12.29 14.95
CA TYR A 104 0.34 11.97 13.58
C TYR A 104 1.81 11.59 13.54
N GLY A 105 2.66 12.37 14.23
CA GLY A 105 4.10 12.15 14.25
C GLY A 105 4.44 10.72 14.68
N LYS A 106 3.73 10.16 15.66
CA LYS A 106 3.90 8.77 16.12
C LYS A 106 3.40 7.75 15.09
N LYS A 107 2.20 7.95 14.53
CA LYS A 107 1.60 7.02 13.55
C LYS A 107 2.42 6.95 12.26
N ALA A 108 2.77 8.12 11.70
CA ALA A 108 3.59 8.22 10.51
C ALA A 108 4.99 7.64 10.73
N SER A 109 5.65 7.98 11.85
CA SER A 109 6.97 7.43 12.17
C SER A 109 6.95 5.91 12.34
N SER A 110 5.89 5.35 12.94
CA SER A 110 5.74 3.91 13.10
C SER A 110 5.56 3.19 11.76
N ALA A 111 4.70 3.73 10.88
CA ALA A 111 4.49 3.18 9.55
C ALA A 111 5.76 3.27 8.68
N ILE A 112 6.48 4.40 8.74
CA ILE A 112 7.76 4.58 8.07
C ILE A 112 8.81 3.60 8.62
N ALA A 113 8.94 3.47 9.95
CA ALA A 113 9.89 2.55 10.57
C ALA A 113 9.63 1.08 10.18
N LYS A 114 8.36 0.69 10.02
CA LYS A 114 7.98 -0.63 9.51
C LYS A 114 8.44 -0.81 8.05
N ALA A 115 8.30 0.23 7.23
CA ALA A 115 8.75 0.22 5.83
C ALA A 115 10.29 0.26 5.69
N THR A 116 11.03 0.80 6.66
CA THR A 116 12.49 1.05 6.53
C THR A 116 13.37 0.16 7.41
N LYS A 117 12.83 -0.60 8.36
CA LYS A 117 13.61 -1.48 9.25
C LYS A 117 14.55 -2.39 8.46
N GLY A 118 15.87 -2.17 8.57
CA GLY A 118 16.95 -2.83 7.82
C GLY A 118 17.82 -1.90 6.96
N GLN A 119 17.68 -0.58 7.06
CA GLN A 119 18.59 0.42 6.49
C GLN A 119 19.13 1.34 7.59
N LEU A 120 19.92 0.80 8.52
CA LEU A 120 20.89 1.53 9.35
C LEU A 120 22.04 0.57 9.68
#